data_AF-A0A940RBZ7-F1
#
_entry.id   AF-A0A940RBZ7-F1
#
_cell.length_a   1.000
_cell.length_b   1.000
_cell.length_c   1.000
_cell.angle_alpha   90.00
_cell.angle_beta   90.00
_cell.angle_gamma   90.00
#
_symmetry.space_group_name_H-M   'P 1'
#
loop_
_entity.id
_entity.type
_entity.pdbx_description
1 polymer ?
#
loop_
_entity_poly.entity_id
_entity_poly.type
_entity_poly.pdbx_seq_one_letter_code
_entity_poly.pdbx_strand_id
1 'polypeptide(L)'
;MRTYFHFIILTLIVASCQGNPNTKKVERDSIDRGAHSNSIVTVKTSDTLNTENFSEFWKIFRNSVLSSDTSQIVAMTEFPFQTRGPFDSDPTVEYNKRQFLTVFRAFLNQWNGMDLEGTTELESIKTTVTPDETDIVNDYARIGGLVFNKTKKGWKLVFAYLNNETIDLLDQ
;
A
#
# COMPACT_ATOMS: atom_id res chain seq x y z
N MET A 1 -17.91 31.21 29.10
CA MET A 1 -17.76 30.24 30.21
C MET A 1 -16.71 29.22 29.81
N ARG A 2 -15.58 29.18 30.53
CA ARG A 2 -14.53 28.17 30.39
C ARG A 2 -14.76 27.11 31.45
N THR A 3 -14.80 25.84 31.06
CA THR A 3 -14.66 24.72 32.00
C THR A 3 -13.65 23.73 31.44
N TYR A 4 -12.52 23.67 32.13
CA TYR A 4 -11.41 22.75 31.91
C TYR A 4 -11.82 21.37 32.39
N PHE A 5 -11.63 20.33 31.57
CA PHE A 5 -11.69 18.95 32.02
C PHE A 5 -10.29 18.34 31.95
N HIS A 6 -9.67 18.21 33.13
CA HIS A 6 -8.48 17.41 33.34
C HIS A 6 -8.90 15.93 33.28
N PHE A 7 -8.23 15.13 32.45
CA PHE A 7 -8.24 13.68 32.62
C PHE A 7 -6.82 13.16 32.82
N ILE A 8 -6.74 12.36 33.87
CA ILE A 8 -5.56 11.89 34.59
C ILE A 8 -4.83 10.82 33.78
N ILE A 9 -3.51 10.96 33.74
CA ILE A 9 -2.54 10.00 33.23
C ILE A 9 -2.55 8.75 34.12
N LEU A 10 -2.77 7.57 33.53
CA LEU A 10 -2.50 6.29 34.17
C LEU A 10 -1.38 5.59 33.38
N THR A 11 -0.17 5.64 33.94
CA THR A 11 1.01 4.91 33.50
C THR A 11 0.94 3.45 33.96
N LEU A 12 1.08 2.51 33.02
CA LEU A 12 1.35 1.11 33.31
C LEU A 12 2.77 0.79 32.88
N ILE A 13 3.65 0.69 33.88
CA ILE A 13 5.02 0.18 33.78
C ILE A 13 4.92 -1.35 33.80
N VAL A 14 5.47 -2.00 32.78
CA VAL A 14 5.75 -3.44 32.82
C VAL A 14 7.26 -3.67 32.73
N ALA A 15 7.72 -4.38 33.77
CA ALA A 15 9.08 -4.80 34.06
C ALA A 15 9.62 -5.79 33.00
N SER A 16 10.89 -5.64 32.61
CA SER A 16 12.03 -6.46 33.06
C SER A 16 12.14 -7.84 32.41
N CYS A 17 13.26 -8.07 31.74
CA CYS A 17 14.09 -9.26 31.92
C CYS A 17 15.53 -8.93 31.47
N GLN A 18 16.42 -8.79 32.45
CA GLN A 18 17.88 -8.89 32.29
C GLN A 18 18.31 -10.36 32.39
N GLY A 19 19.39 -10.71 31.69
CA GLY A 19 20.20 -11.92 31.91
C GLY A 19 20.65 -12.54 30.58
N ASN A 20 21.91 -12.87 30.31
CA ASN A 20 23.18 -12.88 31.05
C ASN A 20 24.29 -13.09 29.98
N PRO A 21 25.52 -12.58 30.11
CA PRO A 21 26.59 -12.81 29.15
C PRO A 21 27.28 -14.13 29.45
N ASN A 22 27.44 -14.98 28.44
CA ASN A 22 28.37 -16.12 28.53
C ASN A 22 29.20 -16.21 27.25
N THR A 23 30.34 -15.54 27.31
CA THR A 23 31.52 -15.82 26.51
C THR A 23 32.01 -17.23 26.82
N LYS A 24 31.89 -18.14 25.85
CA LYS A 24 32.74 -19.33 25.79
C LYS A 24 33.62 -19.25 24.56
N LYS A 25 34.90 -18.93 24.80
CA LYS A 25 36.00 -19.14 23.88
C LYS A 25 36.26 -20.65 23.82
N VAL A 26 36.00 -21.29 22.69
CA VAL A 26 36.46 -22.65 22.39
C VAL A 26 37.20 -22.60 21.06
N GLU A 27 38.51 -22.76 21.17
CA GLU A 27 39.46 -22.96 20.09
C GLU A 27 39.76 -24.46 20.06
N ARG A 28 39.34 -25.16 19.00
CA ARG A 28 40.08 -26.30 18.46
C ARG A 28 39.57 -26.74 17.08
N ASP A 29 40.54 -26.81 16.18
CA ASP A 29 40.68 -27.52 14.91
C ASP A 29 39.65 -28.54 14.42
N SER A 30 39.55 -28.51 13.08
CA SER A 30 39.60 -29.65 12.13
C SER A 30 38.29 -30.23 11.53
N ILE A 31 38.29 -30.18 10.18
CA ILE A 31 37.79 -31.17 9.19
C ILE A 31 36.28 -31.20 8.83
N ASP A 32 36.04 -30.74 7.58
CA ASP A 32 35.31 -31.39 6.47
C ASP A 32 33.97 -32.10 6.75
N ARG A 33 32.87 -31.51 6.24
CA ARG A 33 31.91 -32.09 5.27
C ARG A 33 30.56 -31.38 5.34
N GLY A 34 30.00 -31.13 4.17
CA GLY A 34 28.81 -30.31 3.98
C GLY A 34 27.52 -30.86 4.58
N ALA A 35 26.63 -29.94 4.91
CA ALA A 35 25.18 -30.12 4.88
C ALA A 35 24.52 -28.75 5.00
N HIS A 36 23.73 -28.41 3.97
CA HIS A 36 22.49 -27.63 4.04
C HIS A 36 22.42 -26.56 5.14
N SER A 37 22.87 -25.36 4.79
CA SER A 37 22.47 -24.14 5.48
C SER A 37 20.97 -23.92 5.23
N ASN A 38 20.13 -24.51 6.09
CA ASN A 38 18.77 -24.07 6.27
C ASN A 38 18.83 -22.70 6.95
N SER A 39 19.07 -21.67 6.14
CA SER A 39 18.75 -20.30 6.53
C SER A 39 17.25 -20.27 6.77
N ILE A 40 16.87 -20.36 8.03
CA ILE A 40 15.53 -20.03 8.50
C ILE A 40 15.38 -18.54 8.19
N VAL A 41 14.90 -18.26 6.97
CA VAL A 41 14.36 -16.96 6.61
C VAL A 41 13.25 -16.75 7.62
N THR A 42 13.51 -15.91 8.59
CA THR A 42 12.49 -15.36 9.46
C THR A 42 11.60 -14.56 8.53
N VAL A 43 10.56 -15.24 8.01
CA VAL A 43 9.46 -14.62 7.31
C VAL A 43 8.87 -13.67 8.32
N LYS A 44 9.23 -12.38 8.21
CA LYS A 44 8.47 -11.30 8.81
C LYS A 44 7.09 -11.42 8.21
N THR A 45 6.23 -12.08 8.97
CA THR A 45 4.79 -12.10 8.82
C THR A 45 4.35 -10.66 8.53
N SER A 46 3.42 -10.54 7.59
CA SER A 46 2.80 -9.30 7.08
C SER A 46 2.23 -8.43 8.21
N ASP A 47 3.12 -7.79 8.97
CA ASP A 47 2.80 -6.70 9.86
C ASP A 47 2.54 -5.49 8.99
N THR A 48 1.28 -5.07 9.00
CA THR A 48 0.75 -3.79 8.52
C THR A 48 1.85 -2.80 8.13
N LEU A 49 2.05 -2.60 6.83
CA LEU A 49 2.93 -1.57 6.28
C LEU A 49 2.42 -0.19 6.71
N ASN A 50 2.82 0.24 7.90
CA ASN A 50 2.56 1.58 8.40
C ASN A 50 3.64 2.52 7.87
N THR A 51 3.56 2.84 6.58
CA THR A 51 4.43 3.83 5.96
C THR A 51 3.83 5.22 6.21
N GLU A 52 4.52 6.03 7.00
CA GLU A 52 4.11 7.42 7.26
C GLU A 52 4.39 8.34 6.05
N ASN A 53 5.37 7.96 5.22
CA ASN A 53 5.82 8.69 4.04
C ASN A 53 5.12 8.15 2.77
N PHE A 54 4.53 9.06 1.97
CA PHE A 54 3.81 8.66 0.76
C PHE A 54 4.74 8.13 -0.34
N SER A 55 5.92 8.71 -0.53
CA SER A 55 6.86 8.25 -1.56
C SER A 55 7.35 6.82 -1.29
N GLU A 56 7.53 6.44 -0.03
CA GLU A 56 7.83 5.05 0.35
C GLU A 56 6.63 4.13 0.11
N PHE A 57 5.43 4.56 0.51
CA PHE A 57 4.19 3.84 0.20
C PHE A 57 4.04 3.60 -1.32
N TRP A 58 4.23 4.65 -2.12
CA TRP A 58 4.12 4.62 -3.57
C TRP A 58 5.10 3.62 -4.18
N LYS A 59 6.36 3.63 -3.75
CA LYS A 59 7.36 2.67 -4.22
C LYS A 59 6.91 1.23 -4.01
N ILE A 60 6.33 0.92 -2.84
CA ILE A 60 5.84 -0.42 -2.51
C ILE A 60 4.61 -0.74 -3.36
N PHE A 61 3.62 0.18 -3.41
CA PHE A 61 2.38 0.02 -4.16
C PHE A 61 2.67 -0.25 -5.64
N ARG A 62 3.49 0.62 -6.26
CA ARG A 62 3.94 0.50 -7.64
C ARG A 62 4.60 -0.85 -7.89
N ASN A 63 5.52 -1.27 -7.03
CA ASN A 63 6.18 -2.57 -7.20
C ASN A 63 5.18 -3.72 -7.12
N SER A 64 4.20 -3.66 -6.22
CA SER A 64 3.13 -4.67 -6.13
C SER A 64 2.24 -4.69 -7.37
N VAL A 65 1.93 -3.54 -7.96
CA VAL A 65 1.22 -3.46 -9.25
C VAL A 65 2.04 -4.11 -10.35
N LEU A 66 3.31 -3.73 -10.49
CA LEU A 66 4.20 -4.24 -11.55
C LEU A 66 4.52 -5.73 -11.41
N SER A 67 4.55 -6.27 -10.19
CA SER A 67 4.73 -7.70 -9.93
C SER A 67 3.41 -8.49 -9.90
N SER A 68 2.27 -7.83 -10.13
CA SER A 68 0.93 -8.43 -10.00
C SER A 68 0.68 -9.09 -8.62
N ASP A 69 1.28 -8.56 -7.55
CA ASP A 69 1.07 -9.03 -6.18
C ASP A 69 -0.29 -8.56 -5.66
N THR A 70 -1.33 -9.28 -6.07
CA THR A 70 -2.72 -8.98 -5.74
C THR A 70 -2.99 -8.98 -4.24
N SER A 71 -2.29 -9.82 -3.46
CA SER A 71 -2.45 -9.85 -2.00
C SER A 71 -1.97 -8.54 -1.37
N GLN A 72 -0.82 -8.04 -1.82
CA GLN A 72 -0.25 -6.79 -1.33
C GLN A 72 -1.06 -5.58 -1.79
N ILE A 73 -1.49 -5.53 -3.05
CA ILE A 73 -2.36 -4.45 -3.56
C ILE A 73 -3.64 -4.36 -2.71
N VAL A 74 -4.27 -5.52 -2.45
CA VAL A 74 -5.47 -5.61 -1.61
C VAL A 74 -5.20 -5.17 -0.17
N ALA A 75 -4.04 -5.50 0.40
CA ALA A 75 -3.67 -5.05 1.75
C ALA A 75 -3.42 -3.54 1.83
N MET A 76 -3.04 -2.92 0.72
CA MET A 76 -2.78 -1.48 0.58
C MET A 76 -4.02 -0.67 0.17
N THR A 77 -5.18 -1.32 0.06
CA THR A 77 -6.45 -0.69 -0.33
C THR A 77 -7.40 -0.59 0.86
N GLU A 78 -8.08 0.56 1.00
CA GLU A 78 -9.18 0.73 1.94
C GLU A 78 -10.48 0.21 1.32
N PHE A 79 -11.32 -0.45 2.12
CA PHE A 79 -12.62 -0.95 1.68
C PHE A 79 -13.76 -0.33 2.48
N PRO A 80 -14.90 0.03 1.83
CA PRO A 80 -15.20 -0.15 0.41
C PRO A 80 -14.32 0.73 -0.49
N PHE A 81 -13.83 0.13 -1.59
CA PHE A 81 -13.05 0.86 -2.59
C PHE A 81 -14.02 1.57 -3.53
N GLN A 82 -13.73 2.81 -3.89
CA GLN A 82 -14.68 3.65 -4.61
C GLN A 82 -14.19 3.97 -6.02
N THR A 83 -15.13 4.12 -6.96
CA THR A 83 -14.83 4.69 -8.28
C THR A 83 -15.89 5.70 -8.72
N ARG A 84 -15.59 6.45 -9.77
CA ARG A 84 -16.52 7.33 -10.49
C ARG A 84 -16.04 7.49 -11.93
N GLY A 85 -16.98 7.88 -12.80
CA GLY A 85 -16.68 8.30 -14.17
C GLY A 85 -15.87 9.60 -14.28
N PRO A 86 -15.64 10.08 -15.51
CA PRO A 86 -14.82 11.25 -15.78
C PRO A 86 -15.49 12.58 -15.39
N PHE A 87 -16.82 12.62 -15.23
CA PHE A 87 -17.55 13.84 -14.90
C PHE A 87 -17.87 13.94 -13.41
N ASP A 88 -17.86 15.16 -12.88
CA ASP A 88 -18.19 15.40 -11.47
C ASP A 88 -19.62 14.96 -11.10
N SER A 89 -20.53 14.95 -12.07
CA SER A 89 -21.91 14.50 -11.93
C SER A 89 -22.07 12.98 -11.91
N ASP A 90 -21.03 12.22 -12.30
CA ASP A 90 -21.12 10.77 -12.35
C ASP A 90 -21.23 10.20 -10.93
N PRO A 91 -22.05 9.16 -10.71
CA PRO A 91 -22.23 8.60 -9.39
C PRO A 91 -20.95 7.91 -8.91
N THR A 92 -20.73 7.91 -7.59
CA THR A 92 -19.73 7.03 -6.97
C THR A 92 -20.26 5.61 -6.87
N VAL A 93 -19.44 4.63 -7.26
CA VAL A 93 -19.72 3.20 -7.12
C VAL A 93 -18.78 2.60 -6.08
N GLU A 94 -19.32 1.75 -5.20
CA GLU A 94 -18.56 1.09 -4.14
C GLU A 94 -18.33 -0.38 -4.45
N TYR A 95 -17.10 -0.84 -4.24
CA TYR A 95 -16.68 -2.22 -4.46
C TYR A 95 -16.12 -2.83 -3.19
N ASN A 96 -16.58 -4.03 -2.87
CA ASN A 96 -16.00 -4.82 -1.80
C ASN A 96 -14.71 -5.51 -2.27
N LYS A 97 -14.02 -6.14 -1.32
CA LYS A 97 -12.76 -6.86 -1.55
C LYS A 97 -12.83 -7.95 -2.63
N ARG A 98 -14.00 -8.58 -2.84
CA ARG A 98 -14.21 -9.64 -3.86
C ARG A 98 -14.27 -9.05 -5.27
N GLN A 99 -14.87 -7.87 -5.42
CA GLN A 99 -15.03 -7.20 -6.71
C GLN A 99 -13.80 -6.38 -7.11
N PHE A 100 -13.05 -5.91 -6.13
CA PHE A 100 -11.93 -4.98 -6.31
C PHE A 100 -10.92 -5.38 -7.38
N LEU A 101 -10.42 -6.62 -7.37
CA LEU A 101 -9.38 -7.02 -8.32
C LEU A 101 -9.86 -6.99 -9.78
N THR A 102 -11.15 -7.24 -10.02
CA THR A 102 -11.74 -7.12 -11.36
C THR A 102 -11.73 -5.66 -11.81
N VAL A 103 -12.24 -4.76 -10.97
CA VAL A 103 -12.31 -3.31 -11.26
C VAL A 103 -10.91 -2.71 -11.40
N PHE A 104 -10.01 -3.05 -10.50
CA PHE A 104 -8.65 -2.53 -10.51
C PHE A 104 -7.87 -2.98 -11.76
N ARG A 105 -8.07 -4.22 -12.22
CA ARG A 105 -7.50 -4.68 -13.50
C ARG A 105 -8.11 -3.96 -14.70
N ALA A 106 -9.40 -3.67 -14.68
CA ALA A 106 -10.05 -2.88 -15.72
C ALA A 106 -9.45 -1.47 -15.78
N PHE A 107 -9.32 -0.81 -14.63
CA PHE A 107 -8.62 0.47 -14.48
C PHE A 107 -7.20 0.43 -15.06
N LEU A 108 -6.38 -0.57 -14.70
CA LEU A 108 -5.00 -0.65 -15.18
C LEU A 108 -4.87 -0.75 -16.71
N ASN A 109 -5.89 -1.29 -17.39
CA ASN A 109 -5.93 -1.42 -18.84
C ASN A 109 -6.60 -0.25 -19.56
N GLN A 110 -7.25 0.66 -18.84
CA GLN A 110 -7.89 1.81 -19.45
C GLN A 110 -6.84 2.78 -20.01
N TRP A 111 -7.20 3.49 -21.07
CA TRP A 111 -6.41 4.61 -21.59
C TRP A 111 -6.32 5.74 -20.55
N ASN A 112 -5.10 6.25 -20.32
CA ASN A 112 -4.82 7.25 -19.29
C ASN A 112 -5.18 8.69 -19.70
N GLY A 113 -5.60 8.92 -20.95
CA GLY A 113 -6.02 10.24 -21.43
C GLY A 113 -4.89 11.25 -21.72
N MET A 114 -3.61 10.87 -21.57
CA MET A 114 -2.47 11.80 -21.68
C MET A 114 -1.87 11.89 -23.09
N ASP A 115 -1.95 10.82 -23.88
CA ASP A 115 -1.41 10.77 -25.23
C ASP A 115 -2.38 10.18 -26.25
N LEU A 116 -2.15 10.48 -27.52
CA LEU A 116 -2.92 9.95 -28.64
C LEU A 116 -2.55 8.49 -28.97
N GLU A 117 -1.45 7.98 -28.39
CA GLU A 117 -0.93 6.63 -28.67
C GLU A 117 -1.67 5.56 -27.88
N GLY A 118 -2.48 5.94 -26.90
CA GLY A 118 -3.33 5.02 -26.16
C GLY A 118 -2.64 4.40 -24.94
N THR A 119 -1.69 5.11 -24.33
CA THR A 119 -0.98 4.60 -23.15
C THR A 119 -1.95 4.29 -22.01
N THR A 120 -1.78 3.14 -21.35
CA THR A 120 -2.66 2.69 -20.28
C THR A 120 -2.28 3.30 -18.93
N GLU A 121 -3.17 3.19 -17.94
CA GLU A 121 -2.85 3.53 -16.55
C GLU A 121 -1.70 2.69 -15.99
N LEU A 122 -1.58 1.41 -16.39
CA LEU A 122 -0.44 0.58 -16.01
C LEU A 122 0.90 1.16 -16.49
N GLU A 123 0.95 1.63 -17.74
CA GLU A 123 2.16 2.25 -18.27
C GLU A 123 2.44 3.60 -17.58
N SER A 124 1.42 4.37 -17.21
CA SER A 124 1.57 5.57 -16.36
C SER A 124 2.19 5.25 -14.99
N ILE A 125 1.71 4.20 -14.31
CA ILE A 125 2.27 3.73 -13.04
C ILE A 125 3.73 3.27 -13.21
N LYS A 126 4.02 2.62 -14.34
CA LYS A 126 5.37 2.14 -14.66
C LYS A 126 6.34 3.30 -14.90
N THR A 127 5.93 4.40 -15.52
CA THR A 127 6.82 5.55 -15.75
C THR A 127 6.91 6.49 -14.55
N THR A 128 5.89 6.52 -13.68
CA THR A 128 5.87 7.33 -12.45
C THR A 128 6.71 6.69 -11.33
N VAL A 129 8.04 6.77 -11.43
CA VAL A 129 8.97 6.23 -10.43
C VAL A 129 8.88 7.00 -9.11
N THR A 130 8.78 8.32 -9.20
CA THR A 130 8.66 9.24 -8.06
C THR A 130 7.44 10.13 -8.29
N PRO A 131 6.49 10.20 -7.34
CA PRO A 131 5.37 11.15 -7.40
C PRO A 131 5.86 12.60 -7.43
N ASP A 132 5.14 13.49 -8.10
CA ASP A 132 5.34 14.92 -7.95
C ASP A 132 4.98 15.34 -6.51
N GLU A 133 5.74 16.26 -5.91
CA GLU A 133 5.44 16.73 -4.56
C GLU A 133 4.11 17.50 -4.51
N THR A 134 3.71 18.12 -5.63
CA THR A 134 2.43 18.84 -5.75
C THR A 134 1.22 17.91 -5.77
N ASP A 135 1.42 16.63 -6.09
CA ASP A 135 0.38 15.59 -6.05
C ASP A 135 0.12 15.07 -4.63
N ILE A 136 0.92 15.49 -3.64
CA ILE A 136 0.87 15.03 -2.25
C ILE A 136 0.53 16.20 -1.33
N VAL A 137 -0.64 16.16 -0.70
CA VAL A 137 -1.11 17.23 0.19
C VAL A 137 -1.55 16.63 1.53
N ASN A 138 -0.73 16.81 2.56
CA ASN A 138 -0.99 16.33 3.92
C ASN A 138 -1.27 14.81 4.01
N ASP A 139 -2.55 14.46 4.11
CA ASP A 139 -3.12 13.13 4.24
C ASP A 139 -3.82 12.66 2.95
N TYR A 140 -3.57 13.34 1.84
CA TYR A 140 -4.11 13.06 0.52
C TYR A 140 -2.99 12.98 -0.52
N ALA A 141 -3.13 12.09 -1.50
CA ALA A 141 -2.32 12.11 -2.71
C ALA A 141 -3.13 11.63 -3.92
N ARG A 142 -2.85 12.19 -5.10
CA ARG A 142 -3.47 11.77 -6.36
C ARG A 142 -2.44 11.55 -7.44
N ILE A 143 -2.35 10.32 -7.93
CA ILE A 143 -1.41 9.95 -9.01
C ILE A 143 -2.23 9.47 -10.19
N GLY A 144 -2.34 10.30 -11.23
CA GLY A 144 -3.21 10.05 -12.38
C GLY A 144 -4.67 9.86 -11.96
N GLY A 145 -5.26 8.72 -12.35
CA GLY A 145 -6.61 8.32 -11.98
C GLY A 145 -6.75 7.77 -10.54
N LEU A 146 -5.65 7.54 -9.81
CA LEU A 146 -5.68 6.94 -8.47
C LEU A 146 -5.65 7.98 -7.35
N VAL A 147 -6.44 7.76 -6.30
CA VAL A 147 -6.44 8.60 -5.09
C VAL A 147 -6.09 7.77 -3.87
N PHE A 148 -5.26 8.35 -3.02
CA PHE A 148 -4.76 7.76 -1.79
C PHE A 148 -5.02 8.69 -0.62
N ASN A 149 -5.39 8.10 0.52
CA ASN A 149 -5.50 8.83 1.78
C ASN A 149 -4.61 8.21 2.84
N LYS A 150 -4.10 9.05 3.74
CA LYS A 150 -3.37 8.62 4.93
C LYS A 150 -4.36 8.29 6.04
N THR A 151 -4.30 7.06 6.53
CA THR A 151 -5.11 6.58 7.65
C THR A 151 -4.25 6.43 8.90
N LYS A 152 -4.87 6.06 10.04
CA LYS A 152 -4.13 5.67 11.26
C LYS A 152 -3.24 4.43 11.06
N LYS A 153 -3.45 3.66 9.99
CA LYS A 153 -2.68 2.46 9.64
C LYS A 153 -1.71 2.72 8.47
N GLY A 154 -1.47 3.99 8.14
CA GLY A 154 -0.67 4.41 7.00
C GLY A 154 -1.51 4.73 5.76
N TRP A 155 -0.84 5.00 4.67
CA TRP A 155 -1.45 5.30 3.37
C TRP A 155 -2.25 4.12 2.81
N LYS A 156 -3.36 4.43 2.14
CA LYS A 156 -4.23 3.47 1.46
C LYS A 156 -4.69 4.00 0.12
N LEU A 157 -4.81 3.12 -0.87
CA LEU A 157 -5.58 3.36 -2.07
C LEU A 157 -7.07 3.40 -1.68
N VAL A 158 -7.78 4.45 -2.05
CA VAL A 158 -9.19 4.65 -1.66
C VAL A 158 -10.13 4.82 -2.85
N PHE A 159 -9.61 5.31 -3.99
CA PHE A 159 -10.44 5.66 -5.13
C PHE A 159 -9.72 5.46 -6.48
N ALA A 160 -10.47 5.19 -7.55
CA ALA A 160 -10.01 5.35 -8.93
C ALA A 160 -11.06 6.03 -9.82
N TYR A 161 -10.61 6.90 -10.72
CA TYR A 161 -11.42 7.41 -11.82
C TYR A 161 -11.43 6.41 -12.98
N LEU A 162 -12.62 6.06 -13.47
CA LEU A 162 -12.80 5.20 -14.63
C LEU A 162 -13.25 6.03 -15.83
N ASN A 163 -12.78 5.69 -17.02
CA ASN A 163 -13.35 6.22 -18.25
C ASN A 163 -14.65 5.48 -18.63
N ASN A 164 -15.43 6.06 -19.54
CA ASN A 164 -16.73 5.51 -19.94
C ASN A 164 -16.61 4.09 -20.52
N GLU A 165 -15.59 3.83 -21.33
CA GLU A 165 -15.34 2.52 -21.92
C GLU A 165 -15.13 1.44 -20.85
N THR A 166 -14.39 1.76 -19.78
CA THR A 166 -14.14 0.84 -18.67
C THR A 166 -15.38 0.61 -17.83
N ILE A 167 -16.22 1.63 -17.65
CA ILE A 167 -17.52 1.49 -16.99
C ILE A 167 -18.42 0.54 -17.79
N ASP A 168 -18.56 0.78 -19.10
CA ASP A 168 -19.38 -0.06 -19.99
C ASP A 168 -18.90 -1.52 -20.03
N LEU A 169 -17.59 -1.76 -19.86
CA LEU A 169 -17.02 -3.11 -19.77
C LEU A 169 -17.33 -3.81 -18.44
N LEU A 170 -17.48 -3.07 -17.35
CA LEU A 170 -17.75 -3.63 -16.01
C LEU A 170 -19.23 -3.94 -15.78
N ASP A 171 -20.12 -3.34 -16.58
CA ASP A 171 -21.58 -3.55 -16.52
C ASP A 171 -22.08 -4.76 -17.35
N GLN A 172 -21.21 -5.42 -18.09
CA GLN A 172 -21.49 -6.61 -18.91
C GLN A 172 -21.30 -7.93 -18.14
#